data_AF-A0A1L7U4V6-F1
#
_entry.id   AF-A0A1L7U4V6-F1
#
_cell.length_a   1.000
_cell.length_b   1.000
_cell.length_c   1.000
_cell.angle_alpha   90.00
_cell.angle_beta   90.00
_cell.angle_gamma   90.00
#
_symmetry.space_group_name_H-M   'P 1'
#
loop_
_entity.id
_entity.type
_entity.pdbx_description
1 polymer ?
#
loop_
_entity_poly.entity_id
_entity_poly.type
_entity_poly.pdbx_seq_one_letter_code
_entity_poly.pdbx_strand_id
1 'polypeptide(L)'
;MRQHTSCSSFFLTSFFPRLTQMTSYEKPGRYLLYVALYARGGKSTMPGHEDRYHWAFIVEPEDETKNSQRKRFHVKKSLRPLGEQRTANSYWHFEEIDISTDAPSMMLTRILIGKVKDLDRLRFSLRRTPIQQDVKAWNWIDWVEAAFYEITQDYGNLETCVTKWEILRDTVMRYIELKKLAHRFDGTRAYDFTKVPTWDMLQGAEVTP
;
A
#
# COMPACT_ATOMS: atom_id res chain seq x y z
N MET A 1 10.83 71.57 52.12
CA MET A 1 10.18 71.33 53.43
C MET A 1 9.21 70.16 53.24
N ARG A 2 9.29 69.12 54.10
CA ARG A 2 8.50 67.85 54.13
C ARG A 2 8.88 66.81 53.05
N GLN A 3 9.62 65.73 53.35
CA GLN A 3 9.36 64.50 54.15
C GLN A 3 8.60 63.39 53.39
N HIS A 4 9.27 62.21 53.32
CA HIS A 4 8.82 60.80 53.32
C HIS A 4 7.70 60.38 52.33
N THR A 5 7.78 59.24 51.62
CA THR A 5 7.89 57.86 52.13
C THR A 5 8.36 56.85 51.07
N SER A 6 8.88 55.74 51.60
CA SER A 6 9.36 54.50 50.96
C SER A 6 8.24 53.66 50.34
N CYS A 7 8.55 52.90 49.28
CA CYS A 7 8.10 51.51 49.15
C CYS A 7 9.00 50.69 48.21
N SER A 8 9.59 49.63 48.76
CA SER A 8 10.41 48.63 48.06
C SER A 8 9.53 47.60 47.34
N SER A 9 9.96 47.08 46.18
CA SER A 9 9.49 45.78 45.66
C SER A 9 10.50 45.17 44.69
N PHE A 10 11.12 44.08 45.13
CA PHE A 10 11.61 42.88 44.41
C PHE A 10 11.79 42.93 42.89
N PHE A 11 13.04 42.81 42.41
CA PHE A 11 13.37 42.32 41.06
C PHE A 11 13.64 40.82 41.11
N LEU A 12 12.74 40.03 40.50
CA LEU A 12 12.97 38.63 40.17
C LEU A 12 13.90 38.55 38.95
N THR A 13 15.03 37.87 39.11
CA THR A 13 15.94 37.49 38.03
C THR A 13 15.25 36.52 37.08
N SER A 14 14.94 36.96 35.86
CA SER A 14 14.46 36.10 34.78
C SER A 14 15.64 35.34 34.15
N PHE A 15 15.77 34.06 34.49
CA PHE A 15 16.53 33.08 33.72
C PHE A 15 15.77 32.81 32.41
N PHE A 16 16.30 33.24 31.27
CA PHE A 16 15.85 32.77 29.96
C PHE A 16 16.72 31.57 29.54
N PRO A 17 16.21 30.33 29.50
CA PRO A 17 16.90 29.28 28.77
C PRO A 17 16.71 29.51 27.28
N ARG A 18 17.85 29.62 26.57
CA ARG A 18 17.94 29.66 25.11
C ARG A 18 17.46 28.33 24.54
N LEU A 19 16.20 28.24 24.14
CA LEU A 19 15.67 27.08 23.43
C LEU A 19 16.25 27.08 22.01
N THR A 20 17.36 26.37 21.80
CA THR A 20 17.84 26.03 20.45
C THR A 20 17.38 24.62 20.16
N GLN A 21 16.11 24.45 19.80
CA GLN A 21 15.66 23.23 19.14
C GLN A 21 15.72 23.51 17.63
N MET A 22 16.86 23.19 17.03
CA MET A 22 16.90 22.88 15.60
C MET A 22 16.04 21.62 15.43
N THR A 23 14.80 21.78 15.01
CA THR A 23 14.11 20.70 14.33
C THR A 23 14.90 20.44 13.05
N SER A 24 15.61 19.31 13.00
CA SER A 24 16.03 18.76 11.73
C SER A 24 14.78 18.67 10.88
N TYR A 25 14.76 19.38 9.75
CA TYR A 25 13.74 19.17 8.73
C TYR A 25 13.87 17.71 8.26
N GLU A 26 13.12 16.80 8.89
CA GLU A 26 12.87 15.48 8.32
C GLU A 26 12.17 15.74 7.00
N LYS A 27 12.84 15.39 5.89
CA LYS A 27 12.17 15.36 4.60
C LYS A 27 10.96 14.43 4.76
N PRO A 28 9.77 14.82 4.29
CA PRO A 28 8.66 13.88 4.25
C PRO A 28 9.13 12.62 3.51
N GLY A 29 8.93 11.47 4.15
CA GLY A 29 9.30 10.19 3.56
C GLY A 29 8.62 10.03 2.22
N ARG A 30 9.39 9.72 1.17
CA ARG A 30 8.82 9.40 -0.13
C ARG A 30 8.23 8.00 -0.07
N TYR A 31 7.07 7.81 -0.66
CA TYR A 31 6.39 6.52 -0.71
C TYR A 31 6.28 6.03 -2.16
N LEU A 32 6.37 4.72 -2.31
CA LEU A 32 6.23 4.02 -3.57
C LEU A 32 4.93 3.22 -3.56
N LEU A 33 4.24 3.19 -4.70
CA LEU A 33 3.00 2.46 -4.92
C LEU A 33 3.26 1.26 -5.82
N TYR A 34 2.88 0.09 -5.32
CA TYR A 34 2.99 -1.18 -6.02
C TYR A 34 1.64 -1.85 -6.21
N VAL A 35 1.55 -2.67 -7.25
CA VAL A 35 0.57 -3.77 -7.34
C VAL A 35 1.28 -5.07 -6.99
N ALA A 36 0.69 -5.86 -6.11
CA ALA A 36 1.24 -7.13 -5.65
C ALA A 36 0.29 -8.29 -5.94
N LEU A 37 0.88 -9.42 -6.33
CA LEU A 37 0.17 -10.68 -6.52
C LEU A 37 0.46 -11.61 -5.37
N TYR A 38 -0.59 -12.24 -4.86
CA TYR A 38 -0.52 -13.26 -3.83
C TYR A 38 -1.03 -14.59 -4.35
N ALA A 39 -0.45 -15.67 -3.84
CA ALA A 39 -0.96 -17.02 -4.10
C ALA A 39 -2.40 -17.14 -3.62
N ARG A 40 -3.24 -17.76 -4.46
CA ARG A 40 -4.64 -18.00 -4.20
C ARG A 40 -4.98 -19.44 -4.55
N GLY A 41 -5.79 -20.07 -3.70
CA GLY A 41 -6.43 -21.34 -4.02
C GLY A 41 -7.73 -21.15 -4.79
N GLY A 42 -8.06 -22.12 -5.65
CA GLY A 42 -9.33 -22.16 -6.39
C GLY A 42 -9.16 -22.02 -7.90
N LYS A 43 -10.21 -22.39 -8.62
CA LYS A 43 -10.24 -22.31 -10.08
C LYS A 43 -10.43 -20.84 -10.51
N SER A 44 -9.65 -20.42 -11.50
CA SER A 44 -9.85 -19.15 -12.18
C SER A 44 -11.04 -19.21 -13.13
N THR A 45 -11.78 -18.11 -13.17
CA THR A 45 -13.04 -17.92 -13.87
C THR A 45 -13.00 -16.73 -14.82
N MET A 46 -12.05 -15.79 -14.64
CA MET A 46 -11.86 -14.68 -15.56
C MET A 46 -11.16 -15.14 -16.86
N PRO A 47 -11.51 -14.58 -18.04
CA PRO A 47 -10.89 -14.95 -19.31
C PRO A 47 -9.38 -14.71 -19.36
N GLY A 48 -8.90 -13.64 -18.72
CA GLY A 48 -7.47 -13.30 -18.63
C GLY A 48 -6.73 -14.00 -17.50
N HIS A 49 -7.43 -14.82 -16.72
CA HIS A 49 -6.88 -15.56 -15.59
C HIS A 49 -6.26 -14.70 -14.48
N GLU A 50 -6.63 -13.44 -14.40
CA GLU A 50 -6.19 -12.48 -13.38
C GLU A 50 -6.60 -12.96 -11.99
N ASP A 51 -7.79 -13.57 -11.89
CA ASP A 51 -8.33 -14.16 -10.68
C ASP A 51 -7.62 -15.47 -10.24
N ARG A 52 -6.60 -15.95 -10.97
CA ARG A 52 -5.68 -16.98 -10.44
C ARG A 52 -4.88 -16.48 -9.25
N TYR A 53 -4.73 -15.17 -9.11
CA TYR A 53 -3.98 -14.52 -8.06
C TYR A 53 -4.87 -13.59 -7.25
N HIS A 54 -4.52 -13.37 -5.99
CA HIS A 54 -5.12 -12.30 -5.21
C HIS A 54 -4.32 -11.01 -5.44
N TRP A 55 -4.97 -9.95 -5.90
CA TRP A 55 -4.33 -8.67 -6.22
C TRP A 55 -4.53 -7.69 -5.07
N ALA A 56 -3.51 -6.88 -4.80
CA ALA A 56 -3.56 -5.83 -3.80
C ALA A 56 -2.67 -4.65 -4.20
N PHE A 57 -2.97 -3.46 -3.67
CA PHE A 57 -2.01 -2.37 -3.66
C PHE A 57 -1.13 -2.46 -2.43
N ILE A 58 0.15 -2.10 -2.59
CA ILE A 58 1.09 -1.94 -1.49
C ILE A 58 1.67 -0.54 -1.55
N VAL A 59 1.74 0.11 -0.40
CA VAL A 59 2.47 1.36 -0.23
C VAL A 59 3.56 1.16 0.80
N GLU A 60 4.77 1.59 0.48
CA GLU A 60 5.93 1.53 1.36
C GLU A 60 6.85 2.73 1.15
N PRO A 61 7.65 3.10 2.16
CA PRO A 61 8.70 4.11 2.00
C PRO A 61 9.70 3.72 0.90
N GLU A 62 10.15 4.71 0.12
CA GLU A 62 11.22 4.56 -0.89
C GLU A 62 12.54 4.14 -0.22
N ASP A 63 12.82 4.70 0.97
CA ASP A 63 13.94 4.29 1.81
C ASP A 63 13.50 3.11 2.71
N GLU A 64 13.76 1.88 2.27
CA GLU A 64 13.51 0.66 3.04
C GLU A 64 14.42 0.61 4.28
N THR A 65 13.97 1.18 5.41
CA THR A 65 14.58 0.94 6.73
C THR A 65 13.93 -0.27 7.38
N LYS A 66 14.65 -0.98 8.26
CA LYS A 66 14.19 -2.24 8.89
C LYS A 66 12.84 -2.17 9.63
N ASN A 67 12.30 -0.97 9.87
CA ASN A 67 11.01 -0.74 10.53
C ASN A 67 10.03 0.08 9.67
N SER A 68 10.25 0.17 8.35
CA SER A 68 9.38 0.93 7.46
C SER A 68 7.97 0.33 7.44
N GLN A 69 6.97 1.10 7.85
CA GLN A 69 5.57 0.66 7.83
C GLN A 69 5.08 0.53 6.38
N ARG A 70 4.94 -0.72 5.92
CA ARG A 70 4.30 -1.07 4.66
C ARG A 70 2.81 -1.28 4.88
N LYS A 71 1.97 -0.71 4.03
CA LYS A 71 0.52 -0.91 4.05
C LYS A 71 0.06 -1.70 2.84
N ARG A 72 -0.87 -2.62 3.06
CA ARG A 72 -1.57 -3.35 2.01
C ARG A 72 -3.04 -2.94 1.97
N PHE A 73 -3.54 -2.70 0.77
CA PHE A 73 -4.92 -2.35 0.49
C PHE A 73 -5.51 -3.39 -0.46
N HIS A 74 -6.57 -4.05 -0.03
CA HIS A 74 -7.23 -5.05 -0.85
C HIS A 74 -8.68 -5.24 -0.47
N VAL A 75 -9.44 -5.86 -1.38
CA VAL A 75 -10.77 -6.38 -1.08
C VAL A 75 -10.72 -7.88 -0.98
N LYS A 76 -11.39 -8.47 0.01
CA LYS A 76 -11.54 -9.92 0.10
C LYS A 76 -12.97 -10.31 0.44
N LYS A 77 -13.27 -11.58 0.19
CA LYS A 77 -14.58 -12.17 0.52
C LYS A 77 -14.52 -12.69 1.96
N SER A 78 -15.45 -12.24 2.78
CA SER A 78 -15.67 -12.73 4.15
C SER A 78 -17.00 -13.47 4.26
N LEU A 79 -17.08 -14.37 5.22
CA LEU A 79 -18.33 -14.99 5.63
C LEU A 79 -18.93 -14.15 6.76
N ARG A 80 -20.23 -13.87 6.68
CA ARG A 80 -20.95 -13.34 7.83
C ARG A 80 -21.03 -14.44 8.89
N PRO A 81 -20.90 -14.10 10.19
CA PRO A 81 -21.21 -15.04 11.26
C PRO A 81 -22.59 -15.65 11.03
N LEU A 82 -22.72 -16.95 11.25
CA LEU A 82 -24.01 -17.63 11.15
C LEU A 82 -24.94 -17.03 12.23
N GLY A 83 -25.88 -16.18 11.81
CA GLY A 83 -27.00 -15.76 12.66
C GLY A 83 -28.07 -16.85 12.67
N GLU A 84 -29.28 -16.50 13.14
CA GLU A 84 -30.44 -17.41 13.14
C GLU A 84 -30.80 -17.96 11.74
N GLN A 85 -30.39 -17.25 10.67
CA GLN A 85 -30.47 -17.75 9.30
C GLN A 85 -29.35 -18.77 9.05
N ARG A 86 -29.74 -20.03 8.86
CA ARG A 86 -28.86 -21.21 8.56
C ARG A 86 -28.14 -21.16 7.20
N THR A 87 -27.94 -19.98 6.62
CA THR A 87 -27.22 -19.78 5.35
C THR A 87 -26.03 -18.86 5.58
N ALA A 88 -24.83 -19.38 5.32
CA ALA A 88 -23.62 -18.57 5.34
C ALA A 88 -23.65 -17.57 4.18
N ASN A 89 -24.02 -16.32 4.47
CA ASN A 89 -23.96 -15.25 3.49
C ASN A 89 -22.54 -14.68 3.45
N SER A 90 -21.94 -14.64 2.28
CA SER A 90 -20.64 -14.02 2.07
C SER A 90 -20.78 -12.56 1.65
N TYR A 91 -19.81 -11.71 1.97
CA TYR A 91 -19.76 -10.32 1.53
C TYR A 91 -18.33 -9.92 1.18
N TRP A 92 -18.19 -8.87 0.38
CA TRP A 92 -16.90 -8.28 0.05
C TRP A 92 -16.58 -7.14 1.02
N HIS A 93 -15.35 -7.04 1.49
CA HIS A 93 -14.93 -5.89 2.29
C HIS A 93 -13.49 -5.48 2.00
N PHE A 94 -13.26 -4.19 2.17
CA PHE A 94 -11.95 -3.56 2.07
C PHE A 94 -11.16 -3.79 3.36
N GLU A 95 -9.87 -4.07 3.22
CA GLU A 95 -8.89 -4.11 4.30
C GLU A 95 -7.71 -3.19 3.95
N GLU A 96 -7.39 -2.31 4.90
CA GLU A 96 -6.10 -1.63 4.99
C GLU A 96 -5.36 -2.19 6.19
N ILE A 97 -4.25 -2.86 5.94
CA ILE A 97 -3.49 -3.53 7.00
C ILE A 97 -2.02 -3.15 6.91
N ASP A 98 -1.40 -3.05 8.08
CA ASP A 98 0.06 -3.00 8.18
C ASP A 98 0.61 -4.41 7.93
N ILE A 99 1.63 -4.49 7.07
CA ILE A 99 2.31 -5.75 6.77
C ILE A 99 3.80 -5.61 7.10
N SER A 100 4.32 -6.61 7.82
CA SER A 100 5.75 -6.68 8.14
C SER A 100 6.55 -7.16 6.92
N THR A 101 7.78 -6.66 6.80
CA THR A 101 8.79 -7.16 5.87
C THR A 101 9.27 -8.57 6.20
N ASP A 102 9.15 -8.98 7.47
CA ASP A 102 9.75 -10.20 8.01
C ASP A 102 8.79 -11.40 8.02
N ALA A 103 7.49 -11.15 7.80
CA ALA A 103 6.51 -12.22 7.74
C ALA A 103 6.57 -12.91 6.37
N PRO A 104 6.54 -14.25 6.30
CA PRO A 104 6.40 -14.96 5.03
C PRO A 104 5.04 -14.61 4.44
N SER A 105 5.05 -13.60 3.58
CA SER A 105 3.88 -13.25 2.80
C SER A 105 3.79 -14.23 1.65
N MET A 106 2.61 -14.78 1.39
CA MET A 106 2.33 -15.55 0.16
C MET A 106 2.37 -14.64 -1.10
N MET A 107 3.15 -13.54 -1.06
CA MET A 107 3.36 -12.61 -2.16
C MET A 107 4.30 -13.25 -3.17
N LEU A 108 3.83 -13.36 -4.40
CA LEU A 108 4.56 -13.97 -5.50
C LEU A 108 5.40 -12.94 -6.24
N THR A 109 4.84 -11.76 -6.51
CA THR A 109 5.50 -10.66 -7.21
C THR A 109 4.96 -9.32 -6.74
N ARG A 110 5.77 -8.26 -6.82
CA ARG A 110 5.31 -6.86 -6.75
C ARG A 110 5.79 -6.07 -7.97
N ILE A 111 4.98 -5.10 -8.40
CA ILE A 111 5.23 -4.28 -9.58
C ILE A 111 5.14 -2.83 -9.15
N LEU A 112 6.23 -2.07 -9.25
CA LEU A 112 6.23 -0.63 -8.96
C LEU A 112 5.50 0.10 -10.08
N ILE A 113 4.44 0.82 -9.73
CA ILE A 113 3.57 1.51 -10.68
C ILE A 113 3.56 3.02 -10.51
N GLY A 114 4.10 3.55 -9.40
CA GLY A 114 4.20 4.99 -9.22
C GLY A 114 4.86 5.45 -7.94
N LYS A 115 5.14 6.74 -7.90
CA LYS A 115 5.60 7.48 -6.72
C LYS A 115 4.43 8.24 -6.11
N VAL A 116 4.25 8.08 -4.81
CA VAL A 116 3.15 8.70 -4.06
C VAL A 116 3.51 10.15 -3.76
N LYS A 117 2.59 11.05 -4.12
CA LYS A 117 2.69 12.49 -3.86
C LYS A 117 2.05 12.87 -2.54
N ASP A 118 0.88 12.30 -2.25
CA ASP A 118 0.13 12.51 -1.00
C ASP A 118 -0.44 11.17 -0.52
N LEU A 119 0.11 10.67 0.60
CA LEU A 119 -0.26 9.37 1.14
C LEU A 119 -1.71 9.35 1.66
N ASP A 120 -2.17 10.41 2.30
CA ASP A 120 -3.50 10.43 2.89
C ASP A 120 -4.57 10.57 1.81
N ARG A 121 -4.29 11.33 0.77
CA ARG A 121 -5.16 11.41 -0.41
C ARG A 121 -5.25 10.08 -1.17
N LEU A 122 -4.11 9.39 -1.31
CA LEU A 122 -4.07 8.06 -1.91
C LEU A 122 -4.92 7.07 -1.10
N ARG A 123 -4.73 7.04 0.23
CA ARG A 123 -5.51 6.19 1.14
C ARG A 123 -6.99 6.50 1.08
N PHE A 124 -7.35 7.78 1.04
CA PHE A 124 -8.74 8.21 0.89
C PHE A 124 -9.36 7.70 -0.42
N SER A 125 -8.63 7.81 -1.53
CA SER A 125 -9.05 7.34 -2.85
C SER A 125 -9.27 5.82 -2.88
N LEU A 126 -8.35 5.05 -2.28
CA LEU A 126 -8.48 3.59 -2.17
C LEU A 126 -9.68 3.19 -1.29
N ARG A 127 -9.86 3.83 -0.14
CA ARG A 127 -10.96 3.53 0.79
C ARG A 127 -12.34 3.84 0.21
N ARG A 128 -12.46 4.92 -0.55
CA ARG A 128 -13.75 5.34 -1.13
C ARG A 128 -14.13 4.57 -2.39
N THR A 129 -13.19 3.82 -2.98
CA THR A 129 -13.46 3.05 -4.20
C THR A 129 -14.62 2.08 -3.94
N PRO A 130 -15.70 2.14 -4.75
CA PRO A 130 -16.91 1.35 -4.51
C PRO A 130 -16.66 -0.16 -4.52
N ILE A 131 -17.36 -0.87 -3.62
CA ILE A 131 -17.43 -2.34 -3.58
C ILE A 131 -18.86 -2.74 -3.92
N GLN A 132 -19.03 -3.58 -4.94
CA GLN A 132 -20.35 -4.08 -5.32
C GLN A 132 -20.66 -5.38 -4.57
N GLN A 133 -21.69 -5.34 -3.73
CA GLN A 133 -22.20 -6.53 -3.05
C GLN A 133 -23.17 -7.28 -3.96
N ASP A 134 -23.23 -8.60 -3.81
CA ASP A 134 -24.24 -9.47 -4.43
C ASP A 134 -24.27 -9.48 -5.98
N VAL A 135 -23.25 -8.91 -6.63
CA VAL A 135 -23.07 -8.98 -8.08
C VAL A 135 -22.22 -10.20 -8.42
N LYS A 136 -22.84 -11.18 -9.10
CA LYS A 136 -22.23 -12.51 -9.35
C LYS A 136 -20.90 -12.46 -10.11
N ALA A 137 -20.75 -11.51 -11.04
CA ALA A 137 -19.53 -11.36 -11.85
C ALA A 137 -18.44 -10.54 -11.17
N TRP A 138 -18.77 -9.81 -10.09
CA TRP A 138 -17.87 -8.88 -9.44
C TRP A 138 -16.93 -9.59 -8.45
N ASN A 139 -15.66 -9.20 -8.45
CA ASN A 139 -14.61 -9.73 -7.61
C ASN A 139 -13.55 -8.65 -7.27
N TRP A 140 -12.47 -9.06 -6.58
CA TRP A 140 -11.42 -8.12 -6.13
C TRP A 140 -10.62 -7.49 -7.27
N ILE A 141 -10.55 -8.11 -8.45
CA ILE A 141 -9.90 -7.53 -9.64
C ILE A 141 -10.70 -6.32 -10.13
N ASP A 142 -12.04 -6.41 -10.16
CA ASP A 142 -12.90 -5.28 -10.50
C ASP A 142 -12.67 -4.09 -9.56
N TRP A 143 -12.46 -4.36 -8.27
CA TRP A 143 -12.07 -3.32 -7.31
C TRP A 143 -10.68 -2.74 -7.60
N VAL A 144 -9.68 -3.58 -7.92
CA VAL A 144 -8.32 -3.11 -8.22
C VAL A 144 -8.31 -2.22 -9.45
N GLU A 145 -9.05 -2.59 -10.50
CA GLU A 145 -9.20 -1.78 -11.71
C GLU A 145 -9.86 -0.43 -11.40
N ALA A 146 -11.00 -0.44 -10.69
CA ALA A 146 -11.69 0.80 -10.31
C ALA A 146 -10.80 1.70 -9.43
N ALA A 147 -10.13 1.13 -8.43
CA ALA A 147 -9.20 1.84 -7.55
C ALA A 147 -8.00 2.39 -8.33
N PHE A 148 -7.49 1.65 -9.32
CA PHE A 148 -6.42 2.12 -10.20
C PHE A 148 -6.84 3.39 -10.96
N TYR A 149 -8.05 3.41 -11.52
CA TYR A 149 -8.55 4.63 -12.18
C TYR A 149 -8.74 5.78 -11.20
N GLU A 150 -9.31 5.53 -10.03
CA GLU A 150 -9.49 6.53 -8.98
C GLU A 150 -8.16 7.19 -8.56
N ILE A 151 -7.11 6.38 -8.34
CA ILE A 151 -5.83 6.91 -7.87
C ILE A 151 -4.99 7.57 -8.97
N THR A 152 -5.18 7.18 -10.24
CA THR A 152 -4.38 7.72 -11.36
C THR A 152 -5.00 8.95 -12.03
N GLN A 153 -6.33 9.11 -11.98
CA GLN A 153 -7.01 10.29 -12.53
C GLN A 153 -6.97 11.48 -11.57
N ASP A 154 -6.78 11.25 -10.28
CA ASP A 154 -6.56 12.30 -9.32
C ASP A 154 -5.07 12.71 -9.26
N TYR A 155 -4.76 13.84 -9.92
CA TYR A 155 -3.42 14.47 -9.98
C TYR A 155 -2.78 14.84 -8.63
N GLY A 156 -3.52 14.71 -7.52
CA GLY A 156 -2.98 14.88 -6.18
C GLY A 156 -2.36 13.62 -5.58
N ASN A 157 -2.68 12.42 -6.09
CA ASN A 157 -2.26 11.16 -5.48
C ASN A 157 -0.83 10.77 -5.81
N LEU A 158 -0.46 10.87 -7.09
CA LEU A 158 0.79 10.32 -7.62
C LEU A 158 1.60 11.42 -8.33
N GLU A 159 2.93 11.33 -8.23
CA GLU A 159 3.86 12.23 -8.92
C GLU A 159 4.21 11.69 -10.30
N THR A 160 4.74 10.47 -10.36
CA THR A 160 5.04 9.73 -11.60
C THR A 160 4.34 8.39 -11.50
N CYS A 161 3.54 8.00 -12.50
CA CYS A 161 2.81 6.74 -12.45
C CYS A 161 2.46 6.17 -13.84
N VAL A 162 2.17 4.88 -13.84
CA VAL A 162 1.47 4.19 -14.94
C VAL A 162 0.00 4.58 -14.90
N THR A 163 -0.58 4.96 -16.04
CA THR A 163 -1.96 5.49 -16.13
C THR A 163 -2.91 4.64 -16.98
N LYS A 164 -2.42 3.56 -17.61
CA LYS A 164 -3.22 2.67 -18.45
C LYS A 164 -3.35 1.30 -17.80
N TRP A 165 -4.59 0.90 -17.51
CA TRP A 165 -4.90 -0.35 -16.82
C TRP A 165 -4.42 -1.57 -17.61
N GLU A 166 -4.64 -1.59 -18.92
CA GLU A 166 -4.30 -2.73 -19.77
C GLU A 166 -2.78 -2.98 -19.78
N ILE A 167 -1.99 -1.90 -19.84
CA ILE A 167 -0.53 -1.99 -19.78
C ILE A 167 -0.07 -2.54 -18.43
N LEU A 168 -0.67 -2.06 -17.33
CA LEU A 168 -0.40 -2.56 -15.98
C LEU A 168 -0.74 -4.06 -15.88
N ARG A 169 -1.99 -4.41 -16.21
CA ARG A 169 -2.52 -5.77 -16.14
C ARG A 169 -1.64 -6.74 -16.94
N ASP A 170 -1.36 -6.41 -18.19
CA ASP A 170 -0.60 -7.29 -19.08
C ASP A 170 0.86 -7.42 -18.60
N THR A 171 1.45 -6.35 -18.06
CA THR A 171 2.80 -6.40 -17.48
C THR A 171 2.83 -7.30 -16.24
N VAL A 172 1.87 -7.14 -15.34
CA VAL A 172 1.74 -7.96 -14.11
C VAL A 172 1.60 -9.43 -14.47
N MET A 173 0.69 -9.77 -15.38
CA MET A 173 0.42 -11.15 -15.79
C MET A 173 1.59 -11.77 -16.57
N ARG A 174 2.24 -11.01 -17.44
CA ARG A 174 3.46 -11.45 -18.13
C ARG A 174 4.59 -11.73 -17.15
N TYR A 175 4.81 -10.82 -16.19
CA TYR A 175 5.93 -10.91 -15.27
C TYR A 175 5.84 -12.14 -14.36
N ILE A 176 4.66 -12.42 -13.78
CA ILE A 176 4.48 -13.62 -12.96
C ILE A 176 4.65 -14.91 -13.76
N GLU A 177 4.25 -14.94 -15.03
CA GLU A 177 4.48 -16.10 -15.89
C GLU A 177 5.98 -16.31 -16.17
N LEU A 178 6.74 -15.24 -16.41
CA LEU A 178 8.20 -15.32 -16.54
C LEU A 178 8.84 -15.88 -15.26
N LYS A 179 8.38 -15.47 -14.07
CA LYS A 179 8.88 -16.01 -12.80
C LYS A 179 8.52 -17.49 -12.60
N LYS A 180 7.34 -17.92 -13.05
CA LYS A 180 6.95 -19.34 -13.06
C LYS A 180 7.84 -20.16 -13.98
N LEU A 181 8.10 -19.70 -15.20
CA LEU A 181 9.01 -20.36 -16.15
C LEU A 181 10.45 -20.40 -15.62
N ALA A 182 10.84 -19.42 -14.82
CA ALA A 182 12.12 -19.40 -14.12
C ALA A 182 12.16 -20.31 -12.88
N HIS A 183 11.07 -21.04 -12.58
CA HIS A 183 10.94 -21.93 -11.43
C HIS A 183 11.01 -21.20 -10.08
N ARG A 184 10.54 -19.95 -10.02
CA ARG A 184 10.65 -19.09 -8.83
C ARG A 184 9.86 -19.58 -7.63
N PHE A 185 8.81 -20.37 -7.87
CA PHE A 185 7.77 -20.69 -6.88
C PHE A 185 7.56 -22.18 -6.64
N ASP A 186 8.27 -23.07 -7.35
CA ASP A 186 8.01 -24.53 -7.31
C ASP A 186 9.04 -25.33 -6.49
N GLY A 187 10.04 -24.65 -5.92
CA GLY A 187 11.08 -25.27 -5.10
C GLY A 187 12.13 -26.08 -5.87
N THR A 188 12.07 -26.09 -7.21
CA THR A 188 13.06 -26.81 -8.04
C THR A 188 14.40 -26.05 -8.13
N ARG A 189 14.41 -24.75 -7.80
CA ARG A 189 15.61 -23.91 -7.71
C ARG A 189 15.67 -23.22 -6.35
N ALA A 190 16.89 -23.01 -5.85
CA ALA A 190 17.13 -22.29 -4.61
C ALA A 190 16.94 -20.79 -4.84
N TYR A 191 15.87 -20.24 -4.26
CA TYR A 191 15.63 -18.81 -4.22
C TYR A 191 15.45 -18.31 -2.79
N ASP A 192 15.85 -17.07 -2.57
CA ASP A 192 15.55 -16.36 -1.32
C ASP A 192 14.09 -15.91 -1.36
N PHE A 193 13.23 -16.59 -0.60
CA PHE A 193 11.80 -16.26 -0.51
C PHE A 193 11.52 -15.01 0.35
N THR A 194 12.53 -14.47 1.04
CA THR A 194 12.42 -13.16 1.70
C THR A 194 12.49 -12.00 0.71
N LYS A 195 13.06 -12.24 -0.48
CA LYS A 195 13.14 -11.27 -1.57
C LYS A 195 12.02 -11.49 -2.55
N VAL A 196 11.02 -10.62 -2.52
CA VAL A 196 9.90 -10.68 -3.48
C VAL A 196 10.40 -10.19 -4.84
N PRO A 197 10.21 -10.97 -5.92
CA PRO A 197 10.48 -10.52 -7.28
C PRO A 197 9.76 -9.22 -7.58
N THR A 198 10.51 -8.22 -8.05
CA THR A 198 10.04 -6.85 -8.22
C THR A 198 10.35 -6.31 -9.61
N TRP A 199 9.31 -5.94 -10.34
CA TRP A 199 9.42 -5.23 -11.62
C TRP A 199 9.14 -3.74 -11.42
N ASP A 200 10.04 -2.88 -11.90
CA ASP A 200 9.85 -1.44 -11.93
C ASP A 200 9.28 -1.02 -13.29
N MET A 201 8.00 -0.64 -13.36
CA MET A 201 7.40 -0.14 -14.60
C MET A 201 7.83 1.27 -14.98
N LEU A 202 8.35 2.06 -14.03
CA LEU A 202 8.87 3.40 -14.30
C LEU A 202 10.23 3.33 -15.00
N GLN A 203 11.02 2.29 -14.69
CA GLN A 203 12.31 2.02 -15.34
C GLN A 203 12.24 0.97 -16.46
N GLY A 204 11.17 0.17 -16.51
CA GLY A 204 11.01 -0.92 -17.47
C GLY A 204 11.96 -2.10 -17.20
N ALA A 205 12.31 -2.35 -15.95
CA ALA A 205 13.33 -3.34 -15.57
C ALA A 205 12.98 -4.11 -14.29
N GLU A 206 13.56 -5.28 -14.13
CA GLU A 206 13.52 -6.04 -12.88
C GLU A 206 14.56 -5.47 -11.91
N VAL A 207 14.13 -5.11 -10.70
CA VAL A 207 15.01 -4.55 -9.66
C VAL A 207 15.32 -5.56 -8.55
N THR A 208 14.47 -6.58 -8.39
CA THR A 208 14.70 -7.72 -7.48
C THR A 208 14.28 -9.01 -8.18
N PRO A 209 15.17 -10.01 -8.36
CA PRO A 209 14.86 -11.27 -9.05
C PRO A 209 14.12 -12.36 -8.25
#